data_AF-B4D4W3-F1
#
_entry.id   AF-B4D4W3-F1
#
_cell.length_a   1.000
_cell.length_b   1.000
_cell.length_c   1.000
_cell.angle_alpha   90.00
_cell.angle_beta   90.00
_cell.angle_gamma   90.00
#
_symmetry.space_group_name_H-M   'P 1'
#
loop_
_entity.id
_entity.type
_entity.pdbx_description
1 polymer ?
#
loop_
_entity_poly.entity_id
_entity_poly.type
_entity_poly.pdbx_seq_one_letter_code
_entity_poly.pdbx_strand_id
1 'polypeptide(L)'
;MKWETFQSTPGLDRIPPGKRFATYRGTHQRLLREDESYRKRHNHYVISYSILIAAAFLGVSTLGLVSFTLLSLAATAVVVYLAFREQRQMNQCIGRVLQSQPR
;
A
#
# COMPACT_ATOMS: atom_id res chain seq x y z
N MET A 1 -12.48 -12.40 3.31
CA MET A 1 -11.25 -11.56 3.38
C MET A 1 -11.69 -10.13 3.68
N LYS A 2 -11.37 -9.56 4.84
CA LYS A 2 -11.71 -8.14 5.12
C LYS A 2 -10.73 -7.27 4.35
N TRP A 3 -11.25 -6.35 3.52
CA TRP A 3 -10.43 -5.41 2.78
C TRP A 3 -9.80 -4.44 3.78
N GLU A 4 -8.48 -4.54 3.99
CA GLU A 4 -7.74 -3.57 4.80
C GLU A 4 -7.67 -2.26 4.02
N THR A 5 -8.26 -1.21 4.59
CA THR A 5 -8.29 0.14 4.01
C THR A 5 -7.72 1.12 5.01
N PHE A 6 -7.54 2.39 4.66
CA PHE A 6 -7.06 3.38 5.63
C PHE A 6 -7.99 3.49 6.86
N GLN A 7 -9.27 3.14 6.72
CA GLN A 7 -10.23 3.16 7.83
C GLN A 7 -9.95 2.09 8.90
N SER A 8 -9.22 1.02 8.57
CA SER A 8 -8.78 0.01 9.55
C SER A 8 -7.53 0.44 10.32
N THR A 9 -7.03 1.66 10.13
CA THR A 9 -5.89 2.20 10.88
C THR A 9 -6.24 2.34 12.37
N PRO A 10 -5.52 1.66 13.27
CA PRO A 10 -5.74 1.81 14.71
C PRO A 10 -5.55 3.26 15.18
N GLY A 11 -6.43 3.78 16.02
CA GLY A 11 -6.35 5.15 16.54
C GLY A 11 -6.92 6.23 15.63
N LEU A 12 -7.26 5.90 14.38
CA LEU A 12 -7.92 6.82 13.45
C LEU A 12 -9.40 7.08 13.82
N ASP A 13 -10.00 6.14 14.55
CA ASP A 13 -11.34 6.21 15.13
C ASP A 13 -11.52 7.40 16.08
N ARG A 14 -10.44 7.77 16.79
CA ARG A 14 -10.39 8.91 17.72
C ARG A 14 -10.46 10.27 17.01
N ILE A 15 -10.21 10.31 15.72
CA ILE A 15 -10.20 11.53 14.91
C ILE A 15 -11.58 11.76 14.29
N PRO A 16 -12.09 13.00 14.25
CA PRO A 16 -13.36 13.31 13.59
C PRO A 16 -13.39 12.83 12.13
N PRO A 17 -14.50 12.27 11.64
CA PRO A 17 -14.56 11.61 10.33
C PRO A 17 -14.08 12.50 9.18
N GLY A 18 -14.40 13.80 9.20
CA GLY A 18 -13.95 14.76 8.18
C GLY A 18 -12.44 15.03 8.16
N LYS A 19 -11.71 14.71 9.24
CA LYS A 19 -10.26 14.92 9.35
C LYS A 19 -9.44 13.64 9.22
N ARG A 20 -10.07 12.45 9.29
CA ARG A 20 -9.39 11.14 9.27
C ARG A 20 -8.45 10.98 8.08
N PHE A 21 -8.92 11.26 6.87
CA PHE A 21 -8.10 11.12 5.67
C PHE A 21 -6.91 12.09 5.68
N ALA A 22 -7.15 13.35 6.05
CA ALA A 22 -6.10 14.36 6.13
C ALA A 22 -5.03 13.98 7.18
N THR A 23 -5.44 13.51 8.36
CA THR A 23 -4.49 13.08 9.39
C THR A 23 -3.74 11.81 8.99
N TYR A 24 -4.41 10.83 8.39
CA TYR A 24 -3.75 9.64 7.86
C TYR A 24 -2.67 10.03 6.84
N ARG A 25 -3.01 10.90 5.88
CA ARG A 25 -2.08 11.37 4.85
C ARG A 25 -0.93 12.18 5.43
N GLY A 26 -1.21 13.06 6.39
CA GLY A 26 -0.19 13.86 7.08
C GLY A 26 0.81 12.97 7.83
N THR A 27 0.33 11.98 8.59
CA THR A 27 1.20 11.03 9.30
C THR A 27 2.00 10.15 8.33
N HIS A 28 1.38 9.73 7.22
CA HIS A 28 2.09 9.00 6.17
C HIS A 28 3.25 9.81 5.59
N GLN A 29 3.01 11.08 5.20
CA GLN A 29 4.05 11.96 4.69
C GLN A 29 5.15 12.24 5.72
N ARG A 30 4.76 12.40 6.99
CA ARG A 30 5.70 12.56 8.09
C ARG A 30 6.61 11.33 8.23
N LEU A 31 6.04 10.13 8.23
CA LEU A 31 6.80 8.88 8.29
C LEU A 31 7.72 8.69 7.07
N LEU A 32 7.30 9.07 5.87
CA LEU A 32 8.19 9.05 4.70
C LEU A 32 9.40 9.97 4.84
N ARG A 33 9.26 11.08 5.58
CA ARG A 33 10.33 12.05 5.80
C ARG A 33 11.25 11.64 6.96
N GLU A 34 10.65 11.27 8.08
CA GLU A 34 11.34 11.09 9.37
C GLU A 34 11.85 9.65 9.59
N ASP A 35 11.15 8.64 9.07
CA ASP A 35 11.50 7.23 9.29
C ASP A 35 12.12 6.62 8.01
N GLU A 36 13.43 6.42 8.04
CA GLU A 36 14.18 5.84 6.92
C GLU A 36 13.73 4.40 6.60
N SER A 37 13.40 3.61 7.62
CA SER A 37 12.97 2.23 7.44
C SER A 37 11.62 2.15 6.73
N TYR A 38 10.70 3.05 7.11
CA TYR A 38 9.40 3.22 6.47
C TYR A 38 9.56 3.69 5.02
N ARG A 39 10.39 4.71 4.79
CA ARG A 39 10.70 5.23 3.45
C ARG A 39 11.29 4.17 2.53
N LYS A 40 12.30 3.43 3.00
CA LYS A 40 12.98 2.40 2.20
C LYS A 40 12.02 1.30 1.77
N ARG A 41 11.16 0.83 2.68
CA ARG A 41 10.16 -0.19 2.35
C ARG A 41 9.10 0.34 1.38
N HIS A 42 8.58 1.54 1.60
CA HIS A 42 7.62 2.16 0.69
C HIS A 42 8.20 2.32 -0.72
N ASN A 43 9.44 2.81 -0.83
CA ASN A 43 10.11 2.93 -2.12
C ASN A 43 10.32 1.55 -2.79
N HIS A 44 10.70 0.53 -2.03
CA HIS A 44 10.84 -0.82 -2.55
C HIS A 44 9.52 -1.37 -3.11
N TYR A 45 8.40 -1.11 -2.42
CA TYR A 45 7.07 -1.45 -2.94
C TYR A 45 6.75 -0.69 -4.23
N VAL A 46 6.92 0.63 -4.26
CA VAL A 46 6.63 1.45 -5.45
C VAL A 46 7.46 1.00 -6.66
N ILE A 47 8.75 0.72 -6.45
CA ILE A 47 9.64 0.20 -7.49
C ILE A 47 9.17 -1.17 -7.97
N SER A 48 8.91 -2.10 -7.05
CA SER A 48 8.46 -3.46 -7.40
C SER A 48 7.14 -3.45 -8.18
N TYR A 49 6.19 -2.61 -7.75
CA TYR A 49 4.91 -2.42 -8.42
C TYR A 49 5.08 -1.81 -9.81
N SER A 50 5.95 -0.80 -9.95
CA SER A 50 6.23 -0.17 -11.25
C SER A 50 6.90 -1.14 -12.23
N ILE A 51 7.82 -1.97 -11.75
CA ILE A 51 8.46 -3.02 -12.57
C ILE A 51 7.42 -4.04 -13.03
N LEU A 52 6.51 -4.48 -12.15
CA LEU A 52 5.44 -5.42 -12.51
C LEU A 52 4.51 -4.84 -13.59
N ILE A 53 4.14 -3.56 -13.49
CA ILE A 53 3.34 -2.88 -14.52
C ILE A 53 4.12 -2.82 -15.83
N ALA A 54 5.38 -2.38 -15.82
CA ALA A 54 6.20 -2.29 -17.02
C ALA A 54 6.37 -3.67 -17.70
N ALA A 55 6.61 -4.72 -16.90
CA ALA A 55 6.70 -6.09 -17.40
C ALA A 55 5.38 -6.57 -18.01
N ALA A 56 4.23 -6.23 -17.42
CA ALA A 56 2.93 -6.54 -18.00
C ALA A 56 2.75 -5.88 -19.37
N PHE A 57 3.08 -4.59 -19.51
CA PHE A 57 3.01 -3.88 -20.80
C PHE A 57 3.93 -4.49 -21.87
N LEU A 58 5.15 -4.89 -21.51
CA LEU A 58 6.10 -5.53 -22.44
C LEU A 58 5.69 -6.96 -22.81
N GLY A 59 5.08 -7.69 -21.86
CA GLY A 59 4.61 -9.06 -22.06
C GLY A 59 3.41 -9.18 -23.00
N VAL A 60 2.52 -8.17 -23.03
CA VAL A 60 1.41 -8.08 -24.00
C VAL A 60 1.92 -8.17 -25.44
N SER A 61 3.11 -7.61 -25.70
CA SER A 61 3.68 -7.54 -27.05
C SER A 61 4.33 -8.83 -27.53
N THR A 62 4.55 -9.83 -26.66
CA THR A 62 5.38 -11.02 -26.97
C THR A 62 4.71 -12.37 -26.71
N LEU A 63 3.68 -12.44 -25.86
CA LEU A 63 3.02 -13.69 -25.49
C LEU A 63 1.62 -13.82 -26.11
N GLY A 64 1.31 -14.98 -26.70
CA GLY A 64 -0.02 -15.30 -27.23
C GLY A 64 -1.14 -15.25 -26.19
N LEU A 65 -2.38 -15.06 -26.66
CA LEU A 65 -3.56 -14.67 -25.85
C LEU A 65 -3.82 -15.54 -24.59
N VAL A 66 -3.59 -16.85 -24.65
CA VAL A 66 -3.90 -17.81 -23.57
C VAL A 66 -2.83 -17.80 -22.46
N SER A 67 -1.55 -17.69 -22.83
CA SER A 67 -0.46 -17.53 -21.87
C SER A 67 -0.54 -16.18 -21.18
N PHE A 68 -1.00 -15.15 -21.90
CA PHE A 68 -1.22 -13.81 -21.36
C PHE A 68 -2.32 -13.77 -20.30
N THR A 69 -3.47 -14.44 -20.51
CA THR A 69 -4.58 -14.42 -19.54
C THR A 69 -4.24 -15.12 -18.23
N LEU A 70 -3.54 -16.27 -18.26
CA LEU A 70 -3.10 -16.97 -17.05
C LEU A 70 -2.02 -16.21 -16.29
N LEU A 71 -1.00 -15.66 -16.97
CA LEU A 71 -0.02 -14.79 -16.33
C LEU A 71 -0.66 -13.53 -15.75
N SER A 72 -1.65 -12.96 -16.44
CA SER A 72 -2.37 -11.76 -16.00
C SER A 72 -3.15 -12.01 -14.70
N LEU A 73 -3.80 -13.17 -14.56
CA LEU A 73 -4.50 -13.55 -13.32
C LEU A 73 -3.54 -13.74 -12.14
N ALA A 74 -2.44 -14.47 -12.35
CA ALA A 74 -1.43 -14.69 -11.32
C ALA A 74 -0.75 -13.38 -10.91
N ALA A 75 -0.35 -12.54 -11.87
CA ALA A 75 0.23 -11.23 -11.62
C ALA A 75 -0.75 -10.31 -10.88
N THR A 76 -2.02 -10.32 -11.25
CA THR A 76 -3.07 -9.54 -10.57
C THR A 76 -3.24 -9.99 -9.12
N ALA A 77 -3.26 -11.30 -8.85
CA ALA A 77 -3.33 -11.83 -7.49
C ALA A 77 -2.11 -11.41 -6.64
N VAL A 78 -0.90 -11.47 -7.20
CA VAL A 78 0.33 -11.01 -6.54
C VAL A 78 0.27 -9.51 -6.26
N VAL A 79 -0.17 -8.70 -7.23
CA VAL A 79 -0.33 -7.25 -7.08
C VAL A 79 -1.32 -6.92 -5.97
N VAL A 80 -2.50 -7.54 -5.98
CA VAL A 80 -3.54 -7.34 -4.96
C VAL A 80 -3.00 -7.75 -3.59
N TYR A 81 -2.33 -8.89 -3.48
CA TYR A 81 -1.70 -9.35 -2.25
C TYR A 81 -0.64 -8.36 -1.72
N LEU A 82 0.26 -7.90 -2.59
CA LEU A 82 1.29 -6.92 -2.24
C LEU A 82 0.67 -5.59 -1.78
N ALA A 83 -0.36 -5.10 -2.48
CA ALA A 83 -1.07 -3.88 -2.12
C ALA A 83 -1.70 -3.99 -0.73
N PHE A 84 -2.36 -5.11 -0.43
CA PHE A 84 -2.93 -5.33 0.91
C PHE A 84 -1.88 -5.47 2.00
N ARG A 85 -0.78 -6.17 1.71
CA ARG A 85 0.32 -6.35 2.66
C ARG A 85 0.92 -4.99 3.04
N GLU A 86 1.14 -4.13 2.04
CA GLU A 86 1.64 -2.78 2.26
C GLU A 86 0.62 -1.91 2.99
N GLN A 87 -0.65 -1.93 2.57
CA GLN A 87 -1.71 -1.18 3.24
C GLN A 87 -1.83 -1.55 4.73
N ARG A 88 -1.79 -2.85 5.04
CA ARG A 88 -1.82 -3.35 6.43
C ARG A 88 -0.64 -2.84 7.24
N GLN A 89 0.56 -2.86 6.65
CA GLN A 89 1.74 -2.37 7.34
C GLN A 89 1.70 -0.85 7.53
N MET A 90 1.30 -0.09 6.52
CA MET A 90 1.13 1.35 6.61
C MET A 90 0.15 1.70 7.72
N ASN A 91 -1.00 1.02 7.76
CA ASN A 91 -2.00 1.16 8.82
C ASN A 91 -1.41 0.86 10.21
N GLN A 92 -0.57 -0.16 10.36
CA GLN A 92 0.09 -0.46 11.64
C GLN A 92 1.10 0.61 12.05
N CYS A 93 1.97 1.06 11.15
CA CYS A 93 2.96 2.10 11.43
C CYS A 93 2.29 3.43 11.78
N ILE A 94 1.34 3.88 10.96
CA ILE A 94 0.57 5.10 11.21
C ILE A 94 -0.24 4.95 12.50
N GLY A 95 -0.86 3.80 12.72
CA GLY A 95 -1.63 3.53 13.93
C GLY A 95 -0.79 3.61 15.20
N ARG A 96 0.45 3.10 15.20
CA ARG A 96 1.38 3.27 16.33
C ARG A 96 1.64 4.74 16.63
N VAL A 97 1.89 5.56 15.60
CA VAL A 97 2.10 7.00 15.76
C VAL A 97 0.84 7.67 16.34
N LEU A 98 -0.34 7.38 15.79
CA LEU A 98 -1.60 7.96 16.25
C LEU A 98 -1.95 7.54 17.69
N GLN A 99 -1.62 6.31 18.09
CA GLN A 99 -1.84 5.82 19.44
C GLN A 99 -0.83 6.40 20.45
N SER A 100 0.36 6.78 20.00
CA SER A 100 1.40 7.41 20.83
C SER A 100 1.15 8.89 21.11
N GLN A 101 0.24 9.55 20.37
CA GLN A 101 -0.13 10.93 20.63
C GLN A 101 -1.06 11.01 21.85
N PRO A 102 -0.76 11.86 22.84
CA PRO A 102 -1.68 12.13 23.95
C PRO A 102 -2.98 12.75 23.42
N ARG A 103 -4.09 12.44 24.08
CA ARG A 103 -5.43 12.93 23.75
C ARG A 103 -5.53 14.45 23.91
#